data_AF-A0A1F8NPL6-F1
#
_entry.id   AF-A0A1F8NPL6-F1
#
_cell.length_a   1.000
_cell.length_b   1.000
_cell.length_c   1.000
_cell.angle_alpha   90.00
_cell.angle_beta   90.00
_cell.angle_gamma   90.00
#
_symmetry.space_group_name_H-M   'P 1'
#
loop_
_entity.id
_entity.type
_entity.pdbx_description
1 polymer ?
#
loop_
_entity_poly.entity_id
_entity_poly.type
_entity_poly.pdbx_seq_one_letter_code
_entity_poly.pdbx_strand_id
1 'polypeptide(L)'
;MNDTPMNAPAKVTQSDDVITYTRFNIPQRIEHFLFLLSFSILGFTGLIQKFSTNQLSDSFILILGGIEPVRIIHHYSAIVMMIVSGYHVLVLAYKIFVLRVRWTMLPVIEDIQHLIQDVLFFLGFRKHRGFYGRYNYAEKVEYLAVVWGTVIMGLTGFMMWNPLSTTQLLPGDFIPAAKAAHGAEAILAVLAIIVWHFYHVHVKHFNKSMFTGKLTRTEMMHEHPAELARIETGQAERRPPLKVLRRRQQVFFPAALVFTIAFSFGIYKFANFEMTAITTVPRGETAQVYVPVTPTPRPSPTPPPTLAPGAEVGAMTWDGYFSGLFRNRCSTCHGLTSVGGLSLSTYQDALKGGISGPAILPGDPDNSVLVQKQSAGNHPGQLTIDELDQVIAWIMAGATEK
;
A
#
# COMPACT_ATOMS: atom_id res chain seq x y z
N MET A 1 1.95 -23.40 53.05
CA MET A 1 0.57 -22.92 52.81
C MET A 1 -0.32 -24.13 52.91
N ASN A 2 -1.36 -24.11 53.73
CA ASN A 2 -2.25 -25.27 53.90
C ASN A 2 -2.99 -25.52 52.58
N ASP A 3 -2.63 -26.61 51.90
CA ASP A 3 -3.36 -27.18 50.78
C ASP A 3 -4.66 -27.79 51.31
N THR A 4 -5.67 -26.95 51.51
CA THR A 4 -7.04 -27.45 51.63
C THR A 4 -7.43 -27.98 50.25
N PRO A 5 -7.74 -29.27 50.08
CA PRO A 5 -8.20 -29.77 48.79
C PRO A 5 -9.46 -29.00 48.42
N MET A 6 -9.41 -28.24 47.31
CA MET A 6 -10.61 -27.63 46.76
C MET A 6 -11.54 -28.77 46.35
N ASN A 7 -12.65 -28.91 47.09
CA ASN A 7 -13.68 -29.90 46.83
C ASN A 7 -14.11 -29.85 45.36
N ALA A 8 -14.37 -31.03 44.78
CA ALA A 8 -14.92 -31.14 43.45
C ALA A 8 -16.15 -30.23 43.29
N PRO A 9 -16.32 -29.53 42.14
CA PRO A 9 -17.43 -28.61 41.96
C PRO A 9 -18.76 -29.34 42.16
N ALA A 10 -19.66 -28.72 42.92
CA ALA A 10 -21.00 -29.23 43.18
C ALA A 10 -21.74 -29.53 41.85
N LYS A 11 -22.54 -30.60 41.82
CA LYS A 11 -23.32 -30.98 40.62
C LYS A 11 -24.15 -29.80 40.10
N VAL A 12 -24.09 -29.57 38.79
CA VAL A 12 -24.90 -28.56 38.09
C VAL A 12 -26.38 -28.87 38.24
N THR A 13 -27.14 -27.84 38.58
CA THR A 13 -28.60 -27.85 38.70
C THR A 13 -29.21 -26.89 37.68
N GLN A 14 -30.46 -27.11 37.26
CA GLN A 14 -31.17 -26.17 36.36
C GLN A 14 -31.25 -24.73 36.92
N SER A 15 -31.18 -24.55 38.24
CA SER A 15 -31.12 -23.24 38.88
C SER A 15 -29.80 -22.49 38.66
N ASP A 16 -28.72 -23.18 38.30
CA ASP A 16 -27.40 -22.57 38.10
C ASP A 16 -27.37 -21.68 36.84
N ASP A 17 -28.22 -21.94 35.85
CA ASP A 17 -28.33 -21.12 34.64
C ASP A 17 -29.02 -19.76 34.90
N VAL A 18 -29.73 -19.62 36.01
CA VAL A 18 -30.38 -18.37 36.43
C VAL A 18 -29.40 -17.44 37.15
N ILE A 19 -28.41 -18.01 37.84
CA ILE A 19 -27.42 -17.24 38.59
C ILE A 19 -26.38 -16.68 37.61
N THR A 20 -26.24 -15.35 37.58
CA THR A 20 -25.28 -14.68 36.68
C THR A 20 -24.26 -13.86 37.44
N TYR A 21 -23.01 -13.90 36.96
CA TYR A 21 -21.88 -13.15 37.50
C TYR A 21 -21.43 -12.07 36.51
N THR A 22 -21.01 -10.92 37.03
CA THR A 22 -20.46 -9.85 36.18
C THR A 22 -19.04 -10.20 35.76
N ARG A 23 -18.84 -10.39 34.46
CA ARG A 23 -17.54 -10.69 33.85
C ARG A 23 -16.85 -9.41 33.38
N PHE A 24 -17.56 -8.57 32.63
CA PHE A 24 -17.02 -7.33 32.04
C PHE A 24 -17.93 -6.14 32.31
N ASN A 25 -17.35 -5.05 32.79
CA ASN A 25 -18.08 -3.80 33.02
C ASN A 25 -18.27 -3.03 31.70
N ILE A 26 -19.24 -2.11 31.67
CA ILE A 26 -19.56 -1.30 30.49
C ILE A 26 -18.33 -0.60 29.87
N PRO A 27 -17.43 0.06 30.64
CA PRO A 27 -16.27 0.72 30.03
C PRO A 27 -15.34 -0.25 29.28
N GLN A 28 -15.17 -1.48 29.79
CA GLN A 28 -14.32 -2.50 29.15
C GLN A 28 -14.95 -3.01 27.85
N ARG A 29 -16.28 -3.08 27.80
CA ARG A 29 -17.01 -3.51 26.62
C ARG A 29 -16.99 -2.44 25.53
N ILE A 30 -17.11 -1.16 25.92
CA ILE A 30 -16.94 -0.02 25.00
C ILE A 30 -15.52 0.00 24.46
N GLU A 31 -14.52 -0.13 25.34
CA GLU A 31 -13.12 -0.21 24.96
C GLU A 31 -12.86 -1.35 23.97
N HIS A 32 -13.37 -2.57 24.25
CA HIS A 32 -13.28 -3.70 23.33
C HIS A 32 -13.94 -3.39 21.98
N PHE A 33 -15.12 -2.77 21.97
CA PHE A 33 -15.80 -2.39 20.73
C PHE A 33 -14.96 -1.40 19.90
N LEU A 34 -14.34 -0.41 20.53
CA LEU A 34 -13.47 0.54 19.84
C LEU A 34 -12.20 -0.12 19.30
N PHE A 35 -11.60 -1.05 20.05
CA PHE A 35 -10.51 -1.89 19.56
C PHE A 35 -10.93 -2.73 18.35
N LEU A 36 -12.07 -3.42 18.44
CA LEU A 36 -12.61 -4.24 17.37
C LEU A 36 -12.86 -3.41 16.10
N LEU A 37 -13.50 -2.25 16.24
CA LEU A 37 -13.83 -1.39 15.10
C LEU A 37 -12.56 -0.85 14.42
N SER A 38 -11.66 -0.25 15.21
CA SER A 38 -10.41 0.31 14.67
C SER A 38 -9.52 -0.77 14.08
N PHE A 39 -9.38 -1.92 14.74
CA PHE A 39 -8.65 -3.08 14.22
C PHE A 39 -9.24 -3.59 12.91
N SER A 40 -10.56 -3.73 12.82
CA SER A 40 -11.22 -4.24 11.61
C SER A 40 -11.01 -3.31 10.43
N ILE A 41 -11.10 -1.99 10.64
CA ILE A 41 -10.86 -1.01 9.59
C ILE A 41 -9.38 -1.02 9.18
N LEU A 42 -8.44 -1.06 10.14
CA LEU A 42 -7.00 -1.16 9.86
C LEU A 42 -6.65 -2.43 9.09
N GLY A 43 -7.18 -3.58 9.52
CA GLY A 43 -6.98 -4.86 8.86
C GLY A 43 -7.53 -4.85 7.45
N PHE A 44 -8.76 -4.38 7.24
CA PHE A 44 -9.37 -4.31 5.92
C PHE A 44 -8.61 -3.36 4.98
N THR A 45 -8.43 -2.11 5.39
CA THR A 45 -7.71 -1.11 4.58
C THR A 45 -6.25 -1.48 4.36
N GLY A 46 -5.58 -2.12 5.32
CA GLY A 46 -4.21 -2.59 5.19
C GLY A 46 -4.09 -3.78 4.22
N LEU A 47 -5.02 -4.74 4.28
CA LEU A 47 -5.00 -5.92 3.40
C LEU A 47 -5.24 -5.55 1.93
N ILE A 48 -6.22 -4.69 1.64
CA ILE A 48 -6.47 -4.27 0.26
C ILE A 48 -5.29 -3.46 -0.30
N GLN A 49 -4.60 -2.68 0.53
CA GLN A 49 -3.37 -1.98 0.11
C GLN A 49 -2.20 -2.94 -0.10
N LYS A 50 -2.04 -3.96 0.74
CA LYS A 50 -0.99 -4.97 0.60
C LYS A 50 -1.14 -5.80 -0.67
N PHE A 51 -2.37 -6.20 -0.98
CA PHE A 51 -2.69 -7.04 -2.14
C PHE A 51 -3.24 -6.20 -3.30
N SER A 52 -2.70 -5.01 -3.53
CA SER A 52 -3.22 -4.05 -4.53
C SER A 52 -3.23 -4.58 -5.97
N THR A 53 -2.48 -5.64 -6.29
CA THR A 53 -2.49 -6.28 -7.61
C THR A 53 -3.63 -7.29 -7.78
N ASN A 54 -4.36 -7.64 -6.71
CA ASN A 54 -5.51 -8.52 -6.76
C ASN A 54 -6.75 -7.72 -7.21
N GLN A 55 -7.52 -8.26 -8.16
CA GLN A 55 -8.73 -7.62 -8.71
C GLN A 55 -9.77 -7.26 -7.64
N LEU A 56 -9.92 -8.10 -6.60
CA LEU A 56 -10.84 -7.82 -5.49
C LEU A 56 -10.38 -6.62 -4.68
N SER A 57 -9.08 -6.55 -4.38
CA SER A 57 -8.49 -5.43 -3.63
C SER A 57 -8.58 -4.13 -4.43
N ASP A 58 -8.28 -4.16 -5.73
CA ASP A 58 -8.43 -3.01 -6.63
C ASP A 58 -9.89 -2.52 -6.69
N SER A 59 -10.86 -3.44 -6.80
CA SER A 59 -12.29 -3.11 -6.76
C SER A 59 -12.69 -2.42 -5.46
N PHE A 60 -12.25 -2.91 -4.30
CA PHE A 60 -12.54 -2.26 -3.02
C PHE A 60 -11.87 -0.89 -2.89
N ILE A 61 -10.65 -0.74 -3.39
CA ILE A 61 -9.97 0.56 -3.42
C ILE A 61 -10.78 1.55 -4.27
N LEU A 62 -11.28 1.14 -5.43
CA LEU A 62 -12.12 1.98 -6.30
C LEU A 62 -13.44 2.36 -5.62
N ILE A 63 -14.13 1.41 -4.97
CA ILE A 63 -15.37 1.65 -4.24
C ILE A 63 -15.18 2.68 -3.12
N LEU A 64 -14.03 2.66 -2.45
CA LEU A 64 -13.69 3.60 -1.38
C LEU A 64 -13.20 4.97 -1.90
N GLY A 65 -13.21 5.20 -3.22
CA GLY A 65 -12.81 6.47 -3.83
C GLY A 65 -11.34 6.56 -4.24
N GLY A 66 -10.65 5.42 -4.31
CA GLY A 66 -9.25 5.31 -4.72
C GLY A 66 -8.28 5.10 -3.56
N ILE A 67 -6.99 5.05 -3.87
CA ILE A 67 -5.95 4.73 -2.89
C ILE A 67 -5.79 5.80 -1.80
N GLU A 68 -6.04 7.07 -2.13
CA GLU A 68 -5.83 8.18 -1.20
C GLU A 68 -6.84 8.17 -0.04
N PRO A 69 -8.17 8.07 -0.27
CA PRO A 69 -9.12 7.86 0.82
C PRO A 69 -8.82 6.61 1.66
N VAL A 70 -8.40 5.51 1.04
CA VAL A 70 -8.06 4.27 1.76
C VAL A 70 -6.91 4.49 2.75
N ARG A 71 -5.84 5.20 2.33
CA ARG A 71 -4.73 5.57 3.21
C ARG A 71 -5.18 6.48 4.34
N ILE A 72 -5.99 7.49 4.03
CA ILE A 72 -6.53 8.42 5.02
C ILE A 72 -7.36 7.68 6.07
N ILE A 73 -8.26 6.79 5.66
CA ILE A 73 -9.06 5.96 6.57
C ILE A 73 -8.16 5.07 7.45
N HIS A 74 -7.11 4.49 6.86
CA HIS A 74 -6.13 3.68 7.59
C HIS A 74 -5.44 4.51 8.68
N HIS A 75 -4.95 5.71 8.34
CA HIS A 75 -4.28 6.63 9.27
C HIS A 75 -5.20 7.11 10.41
N TYR A 76 -6.44 7.51 10.11
CA TYR A 76 -7.39 7.88 11.15
C TYR A 76 -7.74 6.69 12.07
N SER A 77 -7.88 5.49 11.51
CA SER A 77 -8.11 4.28 12.30
C SER A 77 -6.92 3.93 13.18
N ALA A 78 -5.70 4.18 12.72
CA ALA A 78 -4.48 4.04 13.53
C ALA A 78 -4.46 5.02 14.71
N ILE A 79 -4.84 6.28 14.49
CA ILE A 79 -4.94 7.29 15.57
C ILE A 79 -5.98 6.86 16.61
N VAL A 80 -7.16 6.38 16.18
CA VAL A 80 -8.18 5.84 17.10
C VAL A 80 -7.61 4.66 17.89
N MET A 81 -6.95 3.72 17.22
CA MET A 81 -6.29 2.57 17.87
C MET A 81 -5.26 3.02 18.92
N MET A 82 -4.44 4.04 18.63
CA MET A 82 -3.47 4.60 19.57
C MET A 82 -4.16 5.23 20.78
N ILE A 83 -5.22 6.02 20.59
CA ILE A 83 -5.98 6.65 21.68
C ILE A 83 -6.58 5.59 22.60
N VAL A 84 -7.26 4.60 22.03
CA VAL A 84 -7.89 3.50 22.79
C VAL A 84 -6.82 2.67 23.52
N SER A 85 -5.66 2.43 22.91
CA SER A 85 -4.52 1.79 23.55
C SER A 85 -3.96 2.60 24.73
N GLY A 86 -3.82 3.91 24.58
CA GLY A 86 -3.40 4.80 25.68
C GLY A 86 -4.40 4.80 26.84
N TYR A 87 -5.70 4.84 26.53
CA TYR A 87 -6.76 4.67 27.53
C TYR A 87 -6.65 3.30 28.24
N HIS A 88 -6.41 2.23 27.49
CA HIS A 88 -6.23 0.88 28.05
C HIS A 88 -5.09 0.83 29.06
N VAL A 89 -3.94 1.41 28.71
CA VAL A 89 -2.78 1.50 29.61
C VAL A 89 -3.14 2.25 30.89
N LEU A 90 -3.87 3.37 30.81
CA LEU A 90 -4.34 4.11 31.99
C LEU A 90 -5.29 3.31 32.86
N VAL A 91 -6.24 2.58 32.26
CA VAL A 91 -7.19 1.71 32.98
C VAL A 91 -6.45 0.59 33.70
N LEU A 92 -5.48 -0.05 33.05
CA LEU A 92 -4.64 -1.06 33.69
C LEU A 92 -3.82 -0.47 34.83
N ALA A 93 -3.13 0.65 34.59
CA ALA A 93 -2.35 1.35 35.60
C ALA A 93 -3.22 1.71 36.81
N TYR A 94 -4.47 2.15 36.60
CA TYR A 94 -5.42 2.41 37.67
C TYR A 94 -5.76 1.15 38.46
N LYS A 95 -6.07 0.03 37.77
CA LYS A 95 -6.38 -1.25 38.42
C LYS A 95 -5.20 -1.77 39.26
N ILE A 96 -3.98 -1.66 38.77
CA ILE A 96 -2.78 -2.15 39.45
C ILE A 96 -2.38 -1.22 40.61
N PHE A 97 -2.30 0.08 40.35
CA PHE A 97 -1.76 1.04 41.32
C PHE A 97 -2.80 1.44 42.37
N VAL A 98 -3.99 1.83 41.93
CA VAL A 98 -5.05 2.35 42.82
C VAL A 98 -5.81 1.20 43.47
N LEU A 99 -6.33 0.27 42.65
CA LEU A 99 -7.15 -0.83 43.16
C LEU A 99 -6.32 -2.00 43.73
N ARG A 100 -5.03 -2.11 43.37
CA ARG A 100 -4.15 -3.25 43.75
C ARG A 100 -4.74 -4.60 43.35
N VAL A 101 -5.43 -4.61 42.20
CA VAL A 101 -5.89 -5.83 41.53
C VAL A 101 -4.67 -6.59 41.04
N ARG A 102 -4.70 -7.93 41.17
CA ARG A 102 -3.61 -8.78 40.68
C ARG A 102 -3.53 -8.68 39.16
N TRP A 103 -2.31 -8.75 38.63
CA TRP A 103 -2.07 -8.64 37.20
C TRP A 103 -2.41 -9.95 36.48
N THR A 104 -3.70 -10.24 36.38
CA THR A 104 -4.23 -11.55 35.97
C THR A 104 -4.07 -11.87 34.48
N MET A 105 -3.71 -10.88 33.64
CA MET A 105 -3.49 -11.07 32.20
C MET A 105 -2.04 -11.44 31.87
N LEU A 106 -1.10 -11.30 32.80
CA LEU A 106 0.29 -11.70 32.54
C LEU A 106 0.41 -13.23 32.63
N PRO A 107 1.03 -13.88 31.62
CA PRO A 107 1.38 -15.27 31.72
C PRO A 107 2.32 -15.52 32.91
N VAL A 108 2.01 -16.53 33.70
CA VAL A 108 2.82 -17.00 34.82
C VAL A 108 3.18 -18.48 34.61
N ILE A 109 4.13 -19.00 35.40
CA ILE A 109 4.58 -20.40 35.30
C ILE A 109 3.41 -21.40 35.44
N GLU A 110 2.42 -21.07 36.26
CA GLU A 110 1.18 -21.85 36.42
C GLU A 110 0.42 -22.04 35.10
N ASP A 111 0.51 -21.10 34.15
CA ASP A 111 -0.14 -21.22 32.84
C ASP A 111 0.49 -22.31 31.98
N ILE A 112 1.80 -22.55 32.10
CA ILE A 112 2.48 -23.67 31.45
C ILE A 112 1.99 -25.00 32.03
N GLN A 113 1.77 -25.05 33.35
CA GLN A 113 1.19 -26.23 33.99
C GLN A 113 -0.23 -26.49 33.48
N HIS A 114 -1.05 -25.46 33.32
CA HIS A 114 -2.39 -25.58 32.73
C HIS A 114 -2.36 -26.09 31.29
N LEU A 115 -1.41 -25.61 30.47
CA LEU A 115 -1.20 -26.11 29.11
C LEU A 115 -0.87 -27.60 29.11
N ILE A 116 0.10 -28.04 29.93
CA ILE A 116 0.49 -29.46 30.02
C ILE A 116 -0.70 -30.31 30.49
N GLN A 117 -1.44 -29.82 31.49
CA GLN A 117 -2.64 -30.49 32.00
C GLN A 117 -3.72 -30.70 30.93
N ASP A 118 -3.92 -29.72 30.05
CA ASP A 118 -4.87 -29.84 28.95
C ASP A 118 -4.39 -30.80 27.87
N VAL A 119 -3.10 -30.78 27.54
CA VAL A 119 -2.49 -31.77 26.63
C VAL A 119 -2.72 -33.18 27.15
N LEU A 120 -2.47 -33.42 28.44
CA LEU A 120 -2.72 -34.72 29.08
C LEU A 120 -4.21 -35.09 29.09
N PHE A 121 -5.11 -34.11 29.26
CA PHE A 121 -6.55 -34.33 29.15
C PHE A 121 -6.96 -34.75 27.73
N PHE A 122 -6.46 -34.04 26.70
CA PHE A 122 -6.76 -34.37 25.30
C PHE A 122 -6.17 -35.72 24.86
N LEU A 123 -5.03 -36.13 25.44
CA LEU A 123 -4.45 -37.46 25.25
C LEU A 123 -5.14 -38.56 26.09
N GLY A 124 -6.14 -38.20 26.91
CA GLY A 124 -6.90 -39.15 27.73
C GLY A 124 -6.22 -39.58 29.03
N PHE A 125 -5.04 -39.05 29.36
CA PHE A 125 -4.33 -39.34 30.60
C PHE A 125 -4.92 -38.63 31.83
N ARG A 126 -5.81 -37.64 31.63
CA ARG A 126 -6.52 -36.94 32.71
C ARG A 126 -8.02 -36.89 32.43
N LYS A 127 -8.83 -36.97 33.51
CA LYS A 127 -10.30 -36.98 33.41
C LYS A 127 -10.94 -35.59 33.31
N HIS A 128 -10.21 -34.53 33.61
CA HIS A 128 -10.71 -33.15 33.58
C HIS A 128 -9.63 -32.17 33.11
N ARG A 129 -10.05 -31.02 32.57
CA ARG A 129 -9.17 -29.92 32.16
C ARG A 129 -8.55 -29.18 33.35
N GLY A 130 -7.62 -28.27 33.05
CA GLY A 130 -7.03 -27.37 34.04
C GLY A 130 -8.07 -26.53 34.80
N PHE A 131 -7.74 -26.15 36.03
CA PHE A 131 -8.56 -25.26 36.87
C PHE A 131 -8.19 -23.80 36.61
N TYR A 132 -8.77 -23.21 35.56
CA TYR A 132 -8.39 -21.84 35.17
C TYR A 132 -8.94 -20.78 36.12
N GLY A 133 -8.16 -19.70 36.25
CA GLY A 133 -8.53 -18.48 36.95
C GLY A 133 -9.48 -17.60 36.14
N ARG A 134 -9.34 -16.28 36.33
CA ARG A 134 -10.15 -15.29 35.62
C ARG A 134 -9.89 -15.27 34.11
N TYR A 135 -8.69 -15.68 33.70
CA TYR A 135 -8.34 -15.88 32.29
C TYR A 135 -7.54 -17.18 32.20
N ASN A 136 -7.81 -17.98 31.17
CA ASN A 136 -7.03 -19.17 30.84
C ASN A 136 -5.75 -18.76 30.08
N TYR A 137 -4.82 -19.70 29.88
CA TYR A 137 -3.54 -19.41 29.24
C TYR A 137 -3.69 -18.94 27.79
N ALA A 138 -4.68 -19.45 27.04
CA ALA A 138 -4.92 -19.08 25.65
C ALA A 138 -5.37 -17.62 25.55
N GLU A 139 -6.31 -17.19 26.39
CA GLU A 139 -6.77 -15.79 26.49
C GLU A 139 -5.61 -14.84 26.86
N LYS A 140 -4.70 -15.26 27.74
CA LYS A 140 -3.51 -14.46 28.11
C LYS A 140 -2.52 -14.34 26.95
N VAL A 141 -2.29 -15.43 26.20
CA VAL A 141 -1.41 -15.41 25.03
C VAL A 141 -2.00 -14.54 23.92
N GLU A 142 -3.31 -14.62 23.66
CA GLU A 142 -4.00 -13.73 22.72
C GLU A 142 -3.83 -12.26 23.11
N TYR A 143 -4.02 -11.94 24.38
CA TYR A 143 -3.81 -10.59 24.89
C TYR A 143 -2.36 -10.12 24.70
N LEU A 144 -1.39 -10.96 25.04
CA LEU A 144 0.03 -10.62 24.87
C LEU A 144 0.37 -10.40 23.39
N ALA A 145 -0.16 -11.25 22.49
CA ALA A 145 0.02 -11.11 21.05
C ALA A 145 -0.54 -9.77 20.54
N VAL A 146 -1.73 -9.35 20.99
CA VAL A 146 -2.32 -8.05 20.62
C VAL A 146 -1.50 -6.87 21.15
N VAL A 147 -1.01 -6.95 22.40
CA VAL A 147 -0.16 -5.90 22.99
C VAL A 147 1.15 -5.77 22.21
N TRP A 148 1.81 -6.89 21.93
CA TRP A 148 3.05 -6.93 21.15
C TRP A 148 2.85 -6.46 19.72
N GLY A 149 1.82 -6.98 19.04
CA GLY A 149 1.45 -6.60 17.69
C GLY A 149 1.17 -5.10 17.60
N THR A 150 0.46 -4.52 18.56
CA THR A 150 0.16 -3.08 18.59
C THR A 150 1.43 -2.23 18.69
N VAL A 151 2.43 -2.66 19.48
CA VAL A 151 3.72 -1.97 19.58
C VAL A 151 4.49 -2.05 18.25
N ILE A 152 4.61 -3.25 17.66
CA ILE A 152 5.29 -3.43 16.37
C ILE A 152 4.60 -2.61 15.28
N MET A 153 3.26 -2.70 15.19
CA MET A 153 2.47 -2.01 14.17
C MET A 153 2.56 -0.49 14.33
N GLY A 154 2.57 0.02 15.56
CA GLY A 154 2.80 1.45 15.84
C GLY A 154 4.19 1.92 15.40
N LEU A 155 5.24 1.16 15.73
CA LEU A 155 6.62 1.51 15.37
C LEU A 155 6.87 1.43 13.86
N THR A 156 6.50 0.30 13.23
CA THR A 156 6.68 0.10 11.80
C THR A 156 5.77 1.02 10.96
N GLY A 157 4.56 1.29 11.44
CA GLY A 157 3.65 2.27 10.85
C GLY A 157 4.22 3.68 10.88
N PHE A 158 4.85 4.09 12.01
CA PHE A 158 5.57 5.36 12.08
C PHE A 158 6.69 5.44 11.04
N MET A 159 7.50 4.38 10.92
CA MET A 159 8.62 4.35 9.99
C MET A 159 8.16 4.52 8.53
N MET A 160 7.03 3.91 8.18
CA MET A 160 6.44 4.00 6.84
C MET A 160 5.75 5.35 6.59
N TRP A 161 5.11 5.93 7.60
CA TRP A 161 4.46 7.25 7.49
C TRP A 161 5.51 8.37 7.45
N ASN A 162 6.62 8.24 8.20
CA ASN A 162 7.67 9.25 8.32
C ASN A 162 9.05 8.71 7.90
N PRO A 163 9.26 8.39 6.61
CA PRO A 163 10.47 7.72 6.16
C PRO A 163 11.72 8.59 6.29
N LEU A 164 11.67 9.89 5.98
CA LEU A 164 12.85 10.77 6.08
C LEU A 164 13.34 10.92 7.52
N SER A 165 12.41 11.04 8.47
CA SER A 165 12.76 11.13 9.88
C SER A 165 13.34 9.82 10.40
N THR A 166 12.86 8.70 9.88
CA THR A 166 13.42 7.38 10.21
C THR A 166 14.84 7.25 9.67
N THR A 167 15.11 7.70 8.44
CA THR A 167 16.44 7.59 7.83
C THR A 167 17.48 8.56 8.41
N GLN A 168 17.05 9.57 9.18
CA GLN A 168 17.96 10.40 9.98
C GLN A 168 18.56 9.63 11.17
N LEU A 169 17.82 8.65 11.71
CA LEU A 169 18.25 7.88 12.89
C LEU A 169 18.73 6.47 12.52
N LEU A 170 18.12 5.84 11.51
CA LEU A 170 18.35 4.47 11.11
C LEU A 170 18.78 4.38 9.64
N PRO A 171 19.52 3.35 9.23
CA PRO A 171 19.84 3.11 7.83
C PRO A 171 18.59 3.01 6.93
N GLY A 172 18.73 3.37 5.65
CA GLY A 172 17.63 3.33 4.66
C GLY A 172 16.92 1.98 4.52
N ASP A 173 17.64 0.88 4.77
CA ASP A 173 17.10 -0.49 4.70
C ASP A 173 16.00 -0.78 5.75
N PHE A 174 15.89 0.05 6.79
CA PHE A 174 14.81 -0.08 7.77
C PHE A 174 13.44 0.25 7.20
N ILE A 175 13.33 1.06 6.14
CA ILE A 175 12.04 1.38 5.51
C ILE A 175 11.43 0.16 4.81
N PRO A 176 12.13 -0.55 3.89
CA PRO A 176 11.60 -1.78 3.32
C PRO A 176 11.44 -2.90 4.36
N ALA A 177 12.31 -2.98 5.37
CA ALA A 177 12.15 -3.92 6.48
C ALA A 177 10.87 -3.64 7.29
N ALA A 178 10.59 -2.37 7.61
CA ALA A 178 9.35 -1.96 8.28
C ALA A 178 8.13 -2.29 7.42
N LYS A 179 8.17 -2.03 6.11
CA LYS A 179 7.10 -2.42 5.17
C LYS A 179 6.83 -3.93 5.19
N ALA A 180 7.89 -4.74 5.16
CA ALA A 180 7.78 -6.19 5.22
C ALA A 180 7.19 -6.66 6.57
N ALA A 181 7.74 -6.15 7.68
CA ALA A 181 7.32 -6.49 9.04
C ALA A 181 5.88 -6.06 9.32
N HIS A 182 5.52 -4.81 9.03
CA HIS A 182 4.16 -4.28 9.19
C HIS A 182 3.14 -5.10 8.40
N GLY A 183 3.44 -5.38 7.14
CA GLY A 183 2.56 -6.17 6.29
C GLY A 183 2.46 -7.64 6.70
N ALA A 184 3.52 -8.24 7.25
CA ALA A 184 3.50 -9.62 7.74
C ALA A 184 2.73 -9.72 9.06
N GLU A 185 3.02 -8.83 10.00
CA GLU A 185 2.34 -8.75 11.29
C GLU A 185 0.85 -8.46 11.12
N ALA A 186 0.46 -7.59 10.17
CA ALA A 186 -0.96 -7.35 9.85
C ALA A 186 -1.69 -8.65 9.44
N ILE A 187 -1.06 -9.49 8.60
CA ILE A 187 -1.63 -10.79 8.21
C ILE A 187 -1.73 -11.70 9.42
N LEU A 188 -0.66 -11.83 10.21
CA LEU A 188 -0.64 -12.66 11.40
C LEU A 188 -1.73 -12.23 12.40
N ALA A 189 -1.87 -10.94 12.66
CA ALA A 189 -2.87 -10.39 13.55
C ALA A 189 -4.30 -10.65 13.04
N VAL A 190 -4.59 -10.40 11.77
CA VAL A 190 -5.93 -10.67 11.20
C VAL A 190 -6.26 -12.15 11.25
N LEU A 191 -5.31 -13.03 10.87
CA LEU A 191 -5.51 -14.47 10.94
C LEU A 191 -5.67 -14.97 12.36
N ALA A 192 -4.88 -14.46 13.32
CA ALA A 192 -5.02 -14.81 14.73
C ALA A 192 -6.41 -14.41 15.25
N ILE A 193 -6.92 -13.23 14.91
CA ILE A 193 -8.26 -12.82 15.34
C ILE A 193 -9.35 -13.69 14.67
N ILE A 194 -9.26 -13.99 13.38
CA ILE A 194 -10.30 -14.75 12.68
C ILE A 194 -10.25 -16.25 13.03
N VAL A 195 -9.08 -16.87 12.94
CA VAL A 195 -8.93 -18.33 13.09
C VAL A 195 -8.96 -18.75 14.55
N TRP A 196 -8.33 -17.96 15.42
CA TRP A 196 -8.18 -18.33 16.82
C TRP A 196 -9.22 -17.64 17.70
N HIS A 197 -9.18 -16.31 17.81
CA HIS A 197 -10.05 -15.57 18.73
C HIS A 197 -11.53 -15.76 18.40
N PHE A 198 -11.93 -15.50 17.14
CA PHE A 198 -13.32 -15.58 16.70
C PHE A 198 -13.84 -17.01 16.78
N TYR A 199 -13.04 -18.02 16.40
CA TYR A 199 -13.44 -19.41 16.55
C TYR A 199 -13.66 -19.79 18.02
N HIS A 200 -12.72 -19.48 18.91
CA HIS A 200 -12.83 -19.88 20.32
C HIS A 200 -14.00 -19.20 21.03
N VAL A 201 -14.21 -17.91 20.78
CA VAL A 201 -15.22 -17.10 21.48
C VAL A 201 -16.59 -17.23 20.82
N HIS A 202 -16.69 -17.17 19.50
CA HIS A 202 -17.96 -17.10 18.77
C HIS A 202 -18.41 -18.41 18.11
N VAL A 203 -17.55 -19.41 17.94
CA VAL A 203 -17.96 -20.69 17.32
C VAL A 203 -17.96 -21.82 18.34
N LYS A 204 -16.88 -21.98 19.09
CA LYS A 204 -16.70 -23.11 20.01
C LYS A 204 -17.51 -22.98 21.30
N HIS A 205 -17.47 -21.83 21.96
CA HIS A 205 -18.15 -21.61 23.25
C HIS A 205 -19.36 -20.66 23.15
N PHE A 206 -19.44 -19.86 22.08
CA PHE A 206 -20.45 -18.81 21.91
C PHE A 206 -20.63 -17.91 23.15
N ASN A 207 -19.52 -17.36 23.64
CA ASN A 207 -19.48 -16.56 24.87
C ASN A 207 -20.03 -15.14 24.63
N LYS A 208 -21.15 -14.81 25.27
CA LYS A 208 -21.85 -13.51 25.10
C LYS A 208 -21.37 -12.43 26.07
N SER A 209 -20.41 -12.72 26.93
CA SER A 209 -20.05 -11.85 28.05
C SER A 209 -19.51 -10.48 27.61
N MET A 210 -18.94 -10.35 26.40
CA MET A 210 -18.51 -9.06 25.87
C MET A 210 -19.69 -8.17 25.44
N PHE A 211 -20.87 -8.75 25.16
CA PHE A 211 -22.09 -8.04 24.78
C PHE A 211 -23.09 -7.87 25.93
N THR A 212 -23.07 -8.74 26.93
CA THR A 212 -23.98 -8.64 28.08
C THR A 212 -23.27 -8.14 29.33
N GLY A 213 -21.95 -8.35 29.42
CA GLY A 213 -21.15 -8.15 30.63
C GLY A 213 -21.25 -9.30 31.63
N LYS A 214 -22.02 -10.36 31.34
CA LYS A 214 -22.36 -11.41 32.30
C LYS A 214 -22.10 -12.82 31.76
N LEU A 215 -21.84 -13.75 32.68
CA LEU A 215 -21.81 -15.21 32.45
C LEU A 215 -22.72 -15.91 33.46
N THR A 216 -23.31 -17.04 33.08
CA THR A 216 -24.05 -17.90 34.01
C THR A 216 -23.08 -18.63 34.95
N ARG A 217 -23.59 -19.16 36.06
CA ARG A 217 -22.80 -19.98 36.99
C ARG A 217 -22.25 -21.22 36.30
N THR A 218 -23.05 -21.85 35.45
CA THR A 218 -22.66 -23.03 34.65
C THR A 218 -21.50 -22.70 33.71
N GLU A 219 -21.59 -21.60 32.96
CA GLU A 219 -20.51 -21.14 32.08
C GLU A 219 -19.23 -20.83 32.88
N MET A 220 -19.35 -20.13 34.00
CA MET A 220 -18.23 -19.84 34.90
C MET A 220 -17.58 -21.10 35.47
N MET A 221 -18.36 -22.14 35.78
CA MET A 221 -17.84 -23.39 36.31
C MET A 221 -17.04 -24.16 35.25
N HIS A 222 -17.46 -24.10 33.99
CA HIS A 222 -16.77 -24.78 32.89
C HIS A 222 -15.54 -24.01 32.38
N GLU A 223 -15.63 -22.69 32.25
CA GLU A 223 -14.57 -21.88 31.65
C GLU A 223 -13.60 -21.29 32.68
N HIS A 224 -14.09 -20.95 33.89
CA HIS A 224 -13.36 -20.19 34.91
C HIS A 224 -13.58 -20.72 36.34
N PRO A 225 -13.38 -22.04 36.60
CA PRO A 225 -13.76 -22.67 37.86
C PRO A 225 -13.06 -22.05 39.09
N ALA A 226 -11.79 -21.65 38.96
CA ALA A 226 -11.07 -21.05 40.09
C ALA A 226 -11.49 -19.59 40.34
N GLU A 227 -12.02 -18.88 39.35
CA GLU A 227 -12.65 -17.58 39.58
C GLU A 227 -13.98 -17.73 40.30
N LEU A 228 -14.83 -18.66 39.84
CA LEU A 228 -16.11 -18.95 40.49
C LEU A 228 -15.92 -19.32 41.96
N ALA A 229 -15.01 -20.25 42.25
CA ALA A 229 -14.70 -20.67 43.61
C ALA A 229 -14.27 -19.50 44.51
N ARG A 230 -13.48 -18.55 44.01
CA ARG A 230 -13.09 -17.35 44.78
C ARG A 230 -14.28 -16.43 45.05
N ILE A 231 -15.20 -16.29 44.10
CA ILE A 231 -16.40 -15.47 44.27
C ILE A 231 -17.31 -16.08 45.34
N GLU A 232 -17.59 -17.37 45.23
CA GLU A 232 -18.50 -18.08 46.15
C GLU A 232 -17.95 -18.20 47.57
N THR A 233 -16.63 -18.34 47.71
CA THR A 233 -15.97 -18.38 49.02
C THR A 233 -15.74 -16.99 49.63
N GLY A 234 -16.18 -15.91 48.96
CA GLY A 234 -15.99 -14.53 49.44
C GLY A 234 -14.54 -14.04 49.42
N GLN A 235 -13.66 -14.75 48.72
CA GLN A 235 -12.25 -14.43 48.47
C GLN A 235 -12.04 -13.56 47.21
N ALA A 236 -13.12 -13.16 46.54
CA ALA A 236 -13.06 -12.21 45.44
C ALA A 236 -12.35 -10.92 45.88
N GLU A 237 -11.61 -10.29 44.94
CA GLU A 237 -10.81 -9.11 45.23
C GLU A 237 -11.66 -8.00 45.86
N ARG A 238 -11.40 -7.74 47.15
CA ARG A 238 -12.09 -6.68 47.89
C ARG A 238 -11.51 -5.33 47.51
N ARG A 239 -12.38 -4.37 47.22
CA ARG A 239 -11.95 -2.99 46.98
C ARG A 239 -11.24 -2.45 48.23
N PRO A 240 -10.10 -1.75 48.06
CA PRO A 240 -9.44 -1.10 49.19
C PRO A 240 -10.37 -0.11 49.91
N PRO A 241 -10.16 0.17 51.22
CA PRO A 241 -10.93 1.16 51.94
C PRO A 241 -10.91 2.54 51.26
N LEU A 242 -12.02 3.28 51.32
CA LEU A 242 -12.19 4.56 50.62
C LEU A 242 -11.07 5.58 50.90
N LYS A 243 -10.56 5.64 52.14
CA LYS A 243 -9.43 6.51 52.52
C LYS A 243 -8.15 6.17 51.74
N VAL A 244 -7.85 4.87 51.60
CA VAL A 244 -6.67 4.39 50.85
C VAL A 244 -6.85 4.66 49.36
N LEU A 245 -8.05 4.46 48.82
CA LEU A 245 -8.37 4.77 47.43
C LEU A 245 -8.14 6.24 47.12
N ARG A 246 -8.69 7.16 47.94
CA ARG A 246 -8.52 8.61 47.74
C ARG A 246 -7.04 9.02 47.76
N ARG A 247 -6.25 8.50 48.71
CA ARG A 247 -4.80 8.80 48.78
C ARG A 247 -4.05 8.35 47.53
N ARG A 248 -4.38 7.17 47.00
CA ARG A 248 -3.75 6.66 45.77
C ARG A 248 -4.22 7.43 44.53
N GLN A 249 -5.49 7.79 44.47
CA GLN A 249 -6.06 8.60 43.40
C GLN A 249 -5.45 10.00 43.33
N GLN A 250 -5.14 10.62 44.47
CA GLN A 250 -4.44 11.92 44.53
C GLN A 250 -3.06 11.89 43.87
N VAL A 251 -2.37 10.74 43.88
CA VAL A 251 -1.09 10.56 43.17
C VAL A 251 -1.33 10.14 41.72
N PHE A 252 -2.29 9.25 41.50
CA PHE A 252 -2.57 8.68 40.19
C PHE A 252 -3.11 9.72 39.20
N PHE A 253 -4.08 10.56 39.58
CA PHE A 253 -4.72 11.47 38.64
C PHE A 253 -3.78 12.53 38.07
N PRO A 254 -2.90 13.20 38.85
CA PRO A 254 -1.88 14.08 38.29
C PRO A 254 -0.94 13.33 37.34
N ALA A 255 -0.47 12.14 37.71
CA ALA A 255 0.39 11.34 36.84
C ALA A 255 -0.31 10.92 35.54
N ALA A 256 -1.58 10.51 35.63
CA ALA A 256 -2.42 10.16 34.49
C ALA A 256 -2.71 11.36 33.60
N LEU A 257 -2.88 12.56 34.17
CA LEU A 257 -3.02 13.80 33.41
C LEU A 257 -1.74 14.11 32.64
N VAL A 258 -0.57 14.05 33.29
CA VAL A 258 0.73 14.25 32.63
C VAL A 258 0.93 13.23 31.51
N PHE A 259 0.65 11.94 31.76
CA PHE A 259 0.69 10.90 30.74
C PHE A 259 -0.26 11.22 29.59
N THR A 260 -1.50 11.62 29.86
CA THR A 260 -2.50 11.92 28.84
C THR A 260 -2.05 13.08 27.97
N ILE A 261 -1.51 14.15 28.56
CA ILE A 261 -0.96 15.30 27.83
C ILE A 261 0.23 14.88 26.98
N ALA A 262 1.21 14.17 27.56
CA ALA A 262 2.41 13.71 26.86
C ALA A 262 2.07 12.74 25.72
N PHE A 263 1.16 11.80 25.94
CA PHE A 263 0.72 10.83 24.95
C PHE A 263 -0.08 11.50 23.83
N SER A 264 -0.97 12.44 24.16
CA SER A 264 -1.72 13.21 23.16
C SER A 264 -0.79 14.09 22.33
N PHE A 265 0.20 14.72 22.96
CA PHE A 265 1.26 15.45 22.25
C PHE A 265 2.08 14.51 21.35
N GLY A 266 2.39 13.31 21.84
CA GLY A 266 3.05 12.25 21.07
C GLY A 266 2.25 11.82 19.84
N ILE A 267 0.94 11.60 19.97
CA ILE A 267 0.04 11.31 18.85
C ILE A 267 -0.03 12.49 17.88
N TYR A 268 -0.19 13.71 18.40
CA TYR A 268 -0.23 14.91 17.57
C TYR A 268 1.05 15.07 16.75
N LYS A 269 2.22 14.90 17.39
CA LYS A 269 3.51 14.87 16.69
C LYS A 269 3.51 13.74 15.68
N PHE A 270 3.26 12.49 16.08
CA PHE A 270 3.21 11.33 15.19
C PHE A 270 2.41 11.59 13.90
N ALA A 271 1.21 12.17 14.04
CA ALA A 271 0.31 12.42 12.92
C ALA A 271 0.67 13.66 12.06
N ASN A 272 1.36 14.66 12.62
CA ASN A 272 1.68 15.91 11.93
C ASN A 272 3.17 16.04 11.60
N PHE A 273 3.98 15.02 11.85
CA PHE A 273 5.43 15.06 11.66
C PHE A 273 5.86 14.85 10.20
N GLU A 274 4.94 14.97 9.25
CA GLU A 274 5.12 14.56 7.85
C GLU A 274 6.34 15.22 7.19
N MET A 275 7.47 14.53 7.26
CA MET A 275 8.61 14.69 6.38
C MET A 275 8.60 13.49 5.44
N THR A 276 7.79 13.57 4.40
CA THR A 276 7.72 12.56 3.35
C THR A 276 8.50 13.04 2.13
N ALA A 277 9.17 12.13 1.43
CA ALA A 277 9.91 12.45 0.20
C ALA A 277 8.99 12.70 -1.01
N ILE A 278 7.67 12.60 -0.82
CA ILE A 278 6.67 12.72 -1.87
C ILE A 278 5.81 13.92 -1.51
N THR A 279 6.23 15.11 -1.95
CA THR A 279 5.24 16.08 -2.38
C THR A 279 4.41 15.32 -3.42
N THR A 280 3.12 15.09 -3.16
CA THR A 280 2.22 14.65 -4.21
C THR A 280 2.32 15.74 -5.26
N VAL A 281 3.05 15.46 -6.34
CA VAL A 281 2.91 16.26 -7.55
C VAL A 281 1.41 16.22 -7.79
N PRO A 282 0.69 17.37 -7.72
CA PRO A 282 -0.76 17.38 -7.88
C PRO A 282 -1.04 16.54 -9.12
N ARG A 283 -1.93 15.54 -9.00
CA ARG A 283 -2.25 14.53 -10.02
C ARG A 283 -1.99 15.17 -11.37
N GLY A 284 -0.81 14.88 -11.95
CA GLY A 284 -0.23 15.75 -12.98
C GLY A 284 -1.37 16.13 -13.89
N GLU A 285 -1.75 17.42 -13.85
CA GLU A 285 -2.91 17.98 -14.57
C GLU A 285 -2.98 17.17 -15.83
N THR A 286 -4.04 16.37 -16.04
CA THR A 286 -4.07 15.29 -17.03
C THR A 286 -3.54 15.85 -18.32
N ALA A 287 -2.22 15.76 -18.49
CA ALA A 287 -1.55 16.39 -19.58
C ALA A 287 -2.04 15.49 -20.66
N GLN A 288 -2.72 16.07 -21.65
CA GLN A 288 -3.16 15.27 -22.76
C GLN A 288 -1.92 14.48 -23.16
N VAL A 289 -1.99 13.15 -23.03
CA VAL A 289 -0.88 12.25 -23.36
C VAL A 289 -0.47 12.51 -24.82
N TYR A 290 -1.37 13.16 -25.55
CA TYR A 290 -1.12 13.95 -26.73
C TYR A 290 -1.65 15.39 -26.59
N VAL A 291 -0.83 16.33 -26.12
CA VAL A 291 -0.92 17.69 -26.64
C VAL A 291 -0.32 17.55 -28.03
N PRO A 292 -1.07 17.68 -29.15
CA PRO A 292 -0.41 17.83 -30.43
C PRO A 292 0.57 18.95 -30.20
N VAL A 293 1.86 18.67 -30.35
CA VAL A 293 2.89 19.69 -30.28
C VAL A 293 2.32 20.82 -31.13
N THR A 294 1.87 21.92 -30.51
CA THR A 294 1.75 23.16 -31.27
C THR A 294 3.17 23.28 -31.74
N PRO A 295 3.46 23.04 -33.03
CA PRO A 295 4.81 22.84 -33.49
C PRO A 295 5.55 24.00 -32.87
N THR A 296 6.52 23.71 -31.96
CA THR A 296 7.44 24.74 -31.47
C THR A 296 7.66 25.58 -32.68
N PRO A 297 7.25 26.88 -32.70
CA PRO A 297 7.21 27.61 -33.95
C PRO A 297 8.57 27.34 -34.52
N ARG A 298 8.62 26.56 -35.62
CA ARG A 298 9.89 26.32 -36.28
C ARG A 298 10.40 27.74 -36.41
N PRO A 299 11.65 28.06 -36.04
CA PRO A 299 12.21 29.32 -36.49
C PRO A 299 11.79 29.39 -37.95
N SER A 300 10.88 30.35 -38.26
CA SER A 300 10.22 30.36 -39.56
C SER A 300 11.36 30.19 -40.52
N PRO A 301 11.34 29.17 -41.41
CA PRO A 301 12.45 28.97 -42.32
C PRO A 301 12.74 30.34 -42.85
N THR A 302 13.96 30.84 -42.57
CA THR A 302 14.34 32.19 -42.94
C THR A 302 13.83 32.35 -44.36
N PRO A 303 12.90 33.28 -44.63
CA PRO A 303 12.25 33.35 -45.92
C PRO A 303 13.39 33.28 -46.93
N PRO A 304 13.39 32.30 -47.86
CA PRO A 304 14.45 32.22 -48.84
C PRO A 304 14.57 33.61 -49.43
N PRO A 305 15.80 34.15 -49.56
CA PRO A 305 16.01 35.55 -49.88
C PRO A 305 15.04 35.92 -51.00
N THR A 306 14.14 36.87 -50.70
CA THR A 306 13.17 37.36 -51.68
C THR A 306 13.97 37.66 -52.93
N LEU A 307 13.78 36.82 -53.96
CA LEU A 307 14.45 37.03 -55.23
C LEU A 307 14.01 38.41 -55.69
N ALA A 308 14.99 39.29 -55.84
CA ALA A 308 14.77 40.57 -56.49
C ALA A 308 14.03 40.30 -57.82
N PRO A 309 12.98 41.08 -58.15
CA PRO A 309 12.30 40.91 -59.43
C PRO A 309 13.34 41.09 -60.55
N GLY A 310 13.70 39.98 -61.22
CA GLY A 310 14.75 39.94 -62.24
C GLY A 310 15.88 38.93 -62.03
N ALA A 311 15.88 38.11 -60.96
CA ALA A 311 16.76 36.94 -60.92
C ALA A 311 16.23 35.86 -61.86
N GLU A 312 16.94 35.65 -62.98
CA GLU A 312 16.64 34.63 -63.98
C GLU A 312 16.38 33.28 -63.32
N VAL A 313 15.28 32.62 -63.68
CA VAL A 313 15.06 31.20 -63.41
C VAL A 313 16.27 30.50 -64.01
N GLY A 314 17.17 30.01 -63.15
CA GLY A 314 18.36 29.28 -63.59
C GLY A 314 17.91 28.22 -64.60
N ALA A 315 18.66 28.08 -65.70
CA ALA A 315 18.32 27.14 -66.76
C ALA A 315 17.93 25.78 -66.15
N MET A 316 16.87 25.17 -66.68
CA MET A 316 16.38 23.85 -66.24
C MET A 316 17.36 22.76 -66.68
N THR A 317 18.57 22.82 -66.15
CA THR A 317 19.72 21.95 -66.41
C THR A 317 20.19 21.35 -65.10
N TRP A 318 21.07 20.35 -65.15
CA TRP A 318 21.61 19.73 -63.94
C TRP A 318 22.25 20.76 -63.00
N ASP A 319 23.16 21.59 -63.53
CA ASP A 319 23.87 22.60 -62.76
C ASP A 319 22.96 23.74 -62.28
N GLY A 320 21.94 24.11 -63.09
CA GLY A 320 21.06 25.23 -62.80
C GLY A 320 19.95 24.95 -61.78
N TYR A 321 19.41 23.73 -61.76
CA TYR A 321 18.24 23.41 -60.93
C TYR A 321 18.26 22.00 -60.33
N PHE A 322 18.48 20.95 -61.14
CA PHE A 322 18.21 19.57 -60.71
C PHE A 322 19.24 19.01 -59.72
N SER A 323 20.50 19.44 -59.78
CA SER A 323 21.52 19.06 -58.80
C SER A 323 21.13 19.50 -57.38
N GLY A 324 20.55 20.71 -57.24
CA GLY A 324 20.03 21.22 -55.97
C GLY A 324 18.82 20.42 -55.48
N LEU A 325 17.89 20.11 -56.37
CA LEU A 325 16.72 19.28 -56.05
C LEU A 325 17.14 17.90 -55.53
N PHE A 326 18.00 17.19 -56.25
CA PHE A 326 18.46 15.86 -55.85
C PHE A 326 19.35 15.88 -54.61
N ARG A 327 20.15 16.94 -54.43
CA ARG A 327 20.93 17.12 -53.19
C ARG A 327 20.03 17.21 -51.96
N ASN A 328 18.94 17.96 -52.08
CA ASN A 328 18.03 18.22 -50.96
C ASN A 328 17.07 17.06 -50.70
N ARG A 329 16.64 16.33 -51.74
CA ARG A 329 15.62 15.28 -51.63
C ARG A 329 16.19 13.86 -51.57
N CYS A 330 17.32 13.62 -52.22
CA CYS A 330 17.78 12.26 -52.52
C CYS A 330 19.14 11.92 -51.92
N SER A 331 20.05 12.88 -51.71
CA SER A 331 21.46 12.56 -51.37
C SER A 331 21.68 11.87 -50.03
N THR A 332 20.77 11.97 -49.06
CA THR A 332 20.89 11.21 -47.80
C THR A 332 20.91 9.70 -48.06
N CYS A 333 20.06 9.22 -48.98
CA CYS A 333 19.91 7.81 -49.30
C CYS A 333 20.66 7.41 -50.59
N HIS A 334 20.61 8.24 -51.62
CA HIS A 334 21.22 7.99 -52.94
C HIS A 334 22.40 8.91 -53.18
N GLY A 335 23.27 9.06 -52.18
CA GLY A 335 24.50 9.83 -52.27
C GLY A 335 25.47 9.38 -51.19
N LEU A 336 25.15 9.67 -49.92
CA LEU A 336 26.00 9.31 -48.78
C LEU A 336 25.97 7.81 -48.46
N THR A 337 24.79 7.19 -48.51
CA THR A 337 24.60 5.77 -48.17
C THR A 337 24.44 4.86 -49.39
N SER A 338 24.33 5.46 -50.58
CA SER A 338 24.23 4.79 -51.90
C SER A 338 23.26 3.59 -51.94
N VAL A 339 22.06 3.75 -51.38
CA VAL A 339 21.00 2.72 -51.39
C VAL A 339 20.71 2.29 -52.83
N GLY A 340 20.68 0.97 -53.07
CA GLY A 340 20.51 0.40 -54.41
C GLY A 340 21.71 0.58 -55.34
N GLY A 341 22.88 0.94 -54.80
CA GLY A 341 24.09 1.24 -55.57
C GLY A 341 24.01 2.54 -56.38
N LEU A 342 23.01 3.38 -56.12
CA LEU A 342 22.77 4.64 -56.83
C LEU A 342 23.43 5.83 -56.11
N SER A 343 24.11 6.69 -56.88
CA SER A 343 24.56 8.01 -56.45
C SER A 343 23.96 9.09 -57.36
N LEU A 344 23.40 10.14 -56.76
CA LEU A 344 22.91 11.36 -57.42
C LEU A 344 23.75 12.57 -57.01
N SER A 345 24.97 12.35 -56.52
CA SER A 345 25.88 13.41 -56.10
C SER A 345 26.51 14.16 -57.28
N THR A 346 26.62 13.52 -58.44
CA THR A 346 27.13 14.12 -59.68
C THR A 346 26.25 13.72 -60.87
N TYR A 347 26.30 14.51 -61.94
CA TYR A 347 25.54 14.23 -63.17
C TYR A 347 25.91 12.87 -63.76
N GLN A 348 27.21 12.56 -63.81
CA GLN A 348 27.73 11.30 -64.34
C GLN A 348 27.27 10.08 -63.52
N ASP A 349 27.20 10.21 -62.19
CA ASP A 349 26.69 9.13 -61.34
C ASP A 349 25.19 8.88 -61.57
N ALA A 350 24.43 9.95 -61.78
CA ALA A 350 22.99 9.86 -62.04
C ALA A 350 22.68 9.19 -63.40
N LEU A 351 23.51 9.44 -64.42
CA LEU A 351 23.42 8.74 -65.71
C LEU A 351 23.84 7.27 -65.60
N LYS A 352 24.92 6.99 -64.87
CA LYS A 352 25.42 5.61 -64.66
C LYS A 352 24.37 4.73 -63.97
N GLY A 353 23.64 5.31 -63.02
CA GLY A 353 22.60 4.62 -62.27
C GLY A 353 23.13 3.59 -61.28
N GLY A 354 22.21 2.82 -60.72
CA GLY A 354 22.49 1.82 -59.68
C GLY A 354 22.30 0.39 -60.18
N ILE A 355 22.08 -0.52 -59.24
CA ILE A 355 21.88 -1.96 -59.53
C ILE A 355 20.63 -2.20 -60.39
N SER A 356 19.64 -1.30 -60.31
CA SER A 356 18.40 -1.38 -61.09
C SER A 356 18.51 -0.80 -62.51
N GLY A 357 19.69 -0.35 -62.93
CA GLY A 357 19.92 0.28 -64.23
C GLY A 357 20.13 1.80 -64.14
N PRO A 358 20.23 2.48 -65.30
CA PRO A 358 20.42 3.93 -65.38
C PRO A 358 19.34 4.70 -64.61
N ALA A 359 19.75 5.59 -63.70
CA ALA A 359 18.77 6.39 -62.95
C ALA A 359 18.10 7.41 -63.86
N ILE A 360 18.90 8.03 -64.74
CA ILE A 360 18.44 8.99 -65.74
C ILE A 360 18.90 8.51 -67.11
N LEU A 361 17.96 8.34 -68.03
CA LEU A 361 18.20 8.04 -69.43
C LEU A 361 17.79 9.27 -70.27
N PRO A 362 18.77 10.04 -70.78
CA PRO A 362 18.48 11.25 -71.57
C PRO A 362 17.55 10.98 -72.74
N GLY A 363 16.47 11.76 -72.85
CA GLY A 363 15.46 11.65 -73.91
C GLY A 363 14.39 10.59 -73.66
N ASP A 364 14.52 9.77 -72.62
CA ASP A 364 13.62 8.65 -72.35
C ASP A 364 13.24 8.58 -70.85
N PRO A 365 12.26 9.39 -70.43
CA PRO A 365 11.79 9.40 -69.04
C PRO A 365 11.10 8.09 -68.65
N ASP A 366 10.42 7.40 -69.56
CA ASP A 366 9.66 6.18 -69.27
C ASP A 366 10.58 5.03 -68.88
N ASN A 367 11.78 4.95 -69.46
CA ASN A 367 12.80 3.96 -69.10
C ASN A 367 13.82 4.46 -68.06
N SER A 368 13.68 5.69 -67.57
CA SER A 368 14.50 6.22 -66.47
C SER A 368 14.02 5.68 -65.13
N VAL A 369 14.88 4.92 -64.44
CA VAL A 369 14.51 4.26 -63.16
C VAL A 369 14.06 5.28 -62.10
N LEU A 370 14.64 6.48 -62.09
CA LEU A 370 14.25 7.56 -61.19
C LEU A 370 12.77 7.94 -61.37
N VAL A 371 12.32 8.11 -62.61
CA VAL A 371 10.93 8.45 -62.94
C VAL A 371 10.01 7.30 -62.56
N GLN A 372 10.34 6.06 -62.95
CA GLN A 372 9.51 4.89 -62.62
C GLN A 372 9.29 4.74 -61.12
N LYS A 373 10.34 4.95 -60.30
CA LYS A 373 10.25 4.83 -58.83
C LYS A 373 9.49 5.97 -58.20
N GLN A 374 9.65 7.20 -58.67
CA GLN A 374 8.92 8.35 -58.15
C GLN A 374 7.44 8.32 -58.58
N SER A 375 7.14 7.90 -59.82
CA SER A 375 5.77 7.76 -60.31
C SER A 375 4.99 6.62 -59.63
N ALA A 376 5.66 5.55 -59.21
CA ALA A 376 5.04 4.45 -58.47
C ALA A 376 4.59 4.85 -57.05
N GLY A 377 5.15 5.93 -56.49
CA GLY A 377 4.83 6.42 -55.16
C GLY A 377 5.44 5.61 -54.01
N ASN A 378 5.11 6.01 -52.77
CA ASN A 378 5.59 5.40 -51.52
C ASN A 378 7.12 5.41 -51.32
N HIS A 379 7.83 6.33 -51.97
CA HIS A 379 9.26 6.53 -51.74
C HIS A 379 9.51 7.49 -50.55
N PRO A 380 10.46 7.22 -49.63
CA PRO A 380 10.73 8.11 -48.49
C PRO A 380 11.13 9.54 -48.86
N GLY A 381 11.75 9.72 -50.02
CA GLY A 381 12.04 11.03 -50.64
C GLY A 381 11.12 11.29 -51.83
N GLN A 382 9.80 11.19 -51.63
CA GLN A 382 8.81 11.39 -52.69
C GLN A 382 8.84 12.84 -53.19
N LEU A 383 9.01 13.01 -54.50
CA LEU A 383 8.89 14.32 -55.14
C LEU A 383 7.43 14.77 -55.19
N THR A 384 7.18 16.08 -55.15
CA THR A 384 5.86 16.62 -55.46
C THR A 384 5.51 16.35 -56.93
N ILE A 385 4.23 16.45 -57.27
CA ILE A 385 3.77 16.29 -58.65
C ILE A 385 4.50 17.28 -59.58
N ASP A 386 4.56 18.55 -59.19
CA ASP A 386 5.25 19.59 -59.97
C ASP A 386 6.77 19.36 -60.09
N GLU A 387 7.44 18.89 -59.02
CA GLU A 387 8.87 18.57 -59.04
C GLU A 387 9.14 17.37 -59.97
N LEU A 388 8.29 16.34 -59.94
CA LEU A 388 8.41 15.17 -60.79
C LEU A 388 8.16 15.51 -62.27
N ASP A 389 7.14 16.32 -62.57
CA ASP A 389 6.83 16.77 -63.93
C ASP A 389 7.98 17.57 -64.54
N GLN A 390 8.65 18.42 -63.75
CA GLN A 390 9.83 19.16 -64.18
C GLN A 390 11.01 18.24 -64.47
N VAL A 391 11.24 17.22 -63.64
CA VAL A 391 12.28 16.20 -63.88
C VAL A 391 11.98 15.42 -65.15
N ILE A 392 10.73 14.99 -65.37
CA ILE A 392 10.32 14.29 -66.59
C ILE A 392 10.56 15.15 -67.83
N ALA A 393 10.13 16.42 -67.79
CA ALA A 393 10.32 17.35 -68.91
C ALA A 393 11.79 17.59 -69.25
N TRP A 394 12.65 17.73 -68.23
CA TRP A 394 14.09 17.88 -68.43
C TRP A 394 14.75 16.62 -68.98
N ILE A 395 14.37 15.44 -68.47
CA ILE A 395 14.86 14.16 -69.01
C ILE A 395 14.45 14.02 -70.47
N MET A 396 13.19 14.31 -70.80
CA MET A 396 12.68 14.29 -72.17
C MET A 396 13.43 15.27 -73.09
N ALA A 397 13.85 16.42 -72.57
CA ALA A 397 14.66 17.40 -73.29
C ALA A 397 16.15 17.00 -73.46
N GLY A 398 16.52 15.77 -73.08
CA GLY A 398 17.89 15.25 -73.21
C GLY A 398 18.73 15.38 -71.94
N ALA A 399 18.11 15.63 -70.79
CA ALA A 399 18.76 15.70 -69.47
C ALA A 399 20.04 16.55 -69.48
N THR A 400 19.97 17.78 -70.00
CA THR A 400 21.15 18.65 -70.20
C THR A 400 21.90 18.95 -68.90
N GLU A 401 23.23 18.83 -68.93
CA GLU A 401 24.09 19.09 -67.76
C GLU A 401 24.23 20.60 -67.46
N LYS A 402 24.41 21.41 -68.50
CA LYS A 402 24.66 22.86 -68.41
C LYS A 402 23.59 23.69 -69.07
#